data_AF-A0E1G2-F1
#
_entry.id   AF-A0E1G2-F1
#
_cell.length_a   1.000
_cell.length_b   1.000
_cell.length_c   1.000
_cell.angle_alpha   90.00
_cell.angle_beta   90.00
_cell.angle_gamma   90.00
#
_symmetry.space_group_name_H-M   'P 1'
#
loop_
_entity.id
_entity.type
_entity.pdbx_description
1 polymer ?
#
loop_
_entity_poly.entity_id
_entity_poly.type
_entity_poly.pdbx_seq_one_letter_code
_entity_poly.pdbx_strand_id
1 'polypeptide(L)'
;MMNQQEYINLIVMAFQSKETQTRRKAEEQLIQACQNDARSVEILCELSSQQNDLLLAEQAAITIITAVKKFIGNTSKTMFDSNLEPYAVEMRLHHVDLFVQMLTKQISDKIKVSIQQALQQLVYYDKCK
;
A
#
# COMPACT_ATOMS: atom_id res chain seq x y z
N MET A 1 0.28 -2.55 16.49
CA MET A 1 0.82 -1.74 15.37
C MET A 1 2.22 -2.27 15.11
N MET A 2 2.48 -2.73 13.89
CA MET A 2 3.80 -3.24 13.51
C MET A 2 4.82 -2.10 13.41
N ASN A 3 6.08 -2.38 13.73
CA ASN A 3 7.17 -1.45 13.54
C ASN A 3 7.80 -1.59 12.14
N GLN A 4 8.64 -0.63 11.76
CA GLN A 4 9.29 -0.60 10.44
C GLN A 4 10.12 -1.86 10.14
N GLN A 5 10.81 -2.44 11.12
CA GLN A 5 11.60 -3.66 10.90
C GLN A 5 10.72 -4.87 10.59
N GLU A 6 9.55 -4.97 11.21
CA GLU A 6 8.57 -6.02 10.90
C GLU A 6 8.04 -5.88 9.47
N TYR A 7 7.80 -4.64 9.00
CA TYR A 7 7.45 -4.38 7.60
C TYR A 7 8.56 -4.83 6.64
N ILE A 8 9.82 -4.49 6.93
CA ILE A 8 10.96 -4.91 6.12
C ILE A 8 11.02 -6.44 6.05
N ASN A 9 10.90 -7.11 7.19
CA ASN A 9 10.94 -8.57 7.24
C ASN A 9 9.82 -9.21 6.40
N LEU A 10 8.59 -8.68 6.49
CA LEU A 10 7.48 -9.19 5.68
C LEU A 10 7.67 -8.90 4.19
N ILE A 11 8.15 -7.71 3.80
CA ILE A 11 8.44 -7.39 2.39
C ILE A 11 9.49 -8.35 1.83
N VAL A 12 10.57 -8.57 2.59
CA VAL A 12 11.64 -9.51 2.23
C VAL A 12 11.07 -10.92 2.10
N MET A 13 10.23 -11.39 3.03
CA MET A 13 9.60 -12.70 2.94
C MET A 13 8.65 -12.83 1.75
N ALA A 14 7.83 -11.81 1.48
CA ALA A 14 6.88 -11.77 0.37
C ALA A 14 7.60 -11.85 -0.99
N PHE A 15 8.75 -11.18 -1.11
CA PHE A 15 9.50 -11.08 -2.36
C PHE A 15 10.53 -12.21 -2.55
N GLN A 16 11.31 -12.54 -1.52
CA GLN A 16 12.50 -13.39 -1.65
C GLN A 16 12.28 -14.85 -1.24
N SER A 17 11.19 -15.18 -0.53
CA SER A 17 10.98 -16.56 -0.09
C SER A 17 10.77 -17.50 -1.27
N LYS A 18 11.47 -18.65 -1.24
CA LYS A 18 11.30 -19.72 -2.25
C LYS A 18 10.00 -20.48 -2.07
N GLU A 19 9.39 -20.40 -0.89
CA GLU A 19 8.14 -21.07 -0.57
C GLU A 19 6.94 -20.20 -0.91
N THR A 20 6.12 -20.65 -1.85
CA THR A 20 4.92 -19.92 -2.29
C THR A 20 3.95 -19.64 -1.15
N GLN A 21 3.79 -20.57 -0.20
CA GLN A 21 2.90 -20.37 0.95
C GLN A 21 3.41 -19.25 1.86
N THR A 22 4.72 -19.20 2.12
CA THR A 22 5.36 -18.17 2.96
C THR A 22 5.26 -16.80 2.30
N ARG A 23 5.50 -16.71 0.99
CA ARG A 23 5.30 -15.46 0.23
C ARG A 23 3.88 -14.93 0.36
N ARG A 24 2.88 -15.78 0.09
CA ARG A 24 1.46 -15.40 0.16
C ARG A 24 1.05 -14.96 1.55
N LYS A 25 1.45 -15.69 2.58
CA LYS A 25 1.15 -15.31 3.98
C LYS A 25 1.75 -13.96 4.34
N ALA A 26 2.99 -13.68 3.93
CA ALA A 26 3.62 -12.39 4.18
C ALA A 26 2.91 -11.24 3.43
N GLU A 27 2.54 -11.46 2.17
CA GLU A 27 1.75 -10.51 1.39
C GLU A 27 0.39 -10.23 2.05
N GLU A 28 -0.33 -11.26 2.45
CA GLU A 28 -1.62 -11.16 3.14
C GLU A 28 -1.51 -10.37 4.45
N GLN A 29 -0.47 -10.63 5.25
CA GLN A 29 -0.21 -9.89 6.48
C GLN A 29 0.08 -8.41 6.22
N LEU A 30 0.88 -8.09 5.20
CA LEU A 30 1.16 -6.70 4.81
C LEU A 30 -0.12 -5.97 4.42
N ILE A 31 -0.96 -6.61 3.60
CA ILE A 31 -2.23 -6.01 3.16
C ILE A 31 -3.17 -5.82 4.35
N GLN A 32 -3.30 -6.82 5.21
CA GLN A 32 -4.17 -6.75 6.38
C GLN A 32 -3.71 -5.66 7.35
N ALA A 33 -2.40 -5.49 7.54
CA ALA A 33 -1.86 -4.39 8.34
C ALA A 33 -2.26 -3.03 7.75
N CYS A 34 -2.18 -2.89 6.41
CA CYS A 34 -2.61 -1.66 5.74
C CYS A 34 -4.13 -1.42 5.83
N GLN A 35 -4.96 -2.46 5.94
CA GLN A 35 -6.42 -2.32 6.12
C GLN A 35 -6.79 -1.82 7.51
N ASN A 36 -6.05 -2.27 8.52
CA ASN A 36 -6.40 -2.04 9.92
C ASN A 36 -5.78 -0.77 10.51
N ASP A 37 -4.81 -0.17 9.81
CA ASP A 37 -3.99 0.89 10.35
C ASP A 37 -3.47 1.81 9.24
N ALA A 38 -3.92 3.07 9.25
CA ALA A 38 -3.52 4.09 8.28
C ALA A 38 -2.00 4.35 8.30
N ARG A 39 -1.34 4.17 9.45
CA ARG A 39 0.11 4.37 9.60
C ARG A 39 0.93 3.34 8.83
N SER A 40 0.34 2.22 8.49
CA SER A 40 0.98 1.18 7.68
C SER A 40 1.40 1.69 6.30
N VAL A 41 0.54 2.49 5.65
CA VAL A 41 0.83 3.09 4.34
C VAL A 41 1.89 4.19 4.48
N GLU A 42 1.91 4.92 5.60
CA GLU A 42 2.99 5.89 5.90
C GLU A 42 4.35 5.19 5.98
N ILE A 43 4.44 4.10 6.75
CA ILE A 43 5.69 3.32 6.90
C ILE A 43 6.14 2.79 5.52
N LEU A 44 5.22 2.30 4.69
CA LEU A 44 5.57 1.87 3.34
C LEU A 44 6.05 3.04 2.47
N CYS A 45 5.45 4.22 2.59
CA CYS A 45 5.91 5.43 1.88
C CYS A 45 7.30 5.87 2.34
N GLU A 46 7.59 5.79 3.64
CA GLU A 46 8.93 6.03 4.20
C GLU A 46 9.95 5.05 3.63
N LEU A 47 9.64 3.74 3.62
CA LEU A 47 10.49 2.71 3.04
C LEU A 47 10.71 2.93 1.54
N SER A 48 9.66 3.28 0.79
CA SER A 48 9.76 3.64 -0.64
C SER A 48 10.55 4.91 -0.92
N SER A 49 10.80 5.74 0.10
CA SER A 49 11.63 6.94 -0.04
C SER A 49 13.11 6.70 0.23
N GLN A 50 13.47 5.50 0.70
CA GLN A 50 14.85 5.19 1.08
C GLN A 50 15.73 4.98 -0.14
N GLN A 51 16.95 5.52 -0.10
CA GLN A 51 17.92 5.44 -1.20
C GLN A 51 18.99 4.36 -0.99
N ASN A 52 19.12 3.84 0.23
CA ASN A 52 20.14 2.84 0.60
C ASN A 52 19.79 1.42 0.10
N ASP A 53 18.51 1.09 -0.02
CA ASP A 53 18.04 -0.19 -0.52
C ASP A 53 16.92 0.01 -1.56
N LEU A 54 17.34 0.21 -2.81
CA LEU A 54 16.42 0.45 -3.93
C LEU A 54 15.45 -0.71 -4.15
N LEU A 55 15.89 -1.94 -3.92
CA LEU A 55 15.06 -3.12 -4.11
C LEU A 55 13.93 -3.15 -3.07
N LEU A 56 14.26 -2.93 -1.80
CA LEU A 56 13.27 -2.82 -0.73
C LEU A 56 12.31 -1.64 -0.98
N ALA A 57 12.84 -0.49 -1.38
CA ALA A 57 12.04 0.70 -1.66
C ALA A 57 11.01 0.47 -2.79
N GLU A 58 11.42 -0.22 -3.86
CA GLU A 58 10.54 -0.65 -4.95
C GLU A 58 9.49 -1.67 -4.49
N GLN A 59 9.86 -2.65 -3.67
CA GLN A 59 8.89 -3.65 -3.16
C GLN A 59 7.89 -3.02 -2.17
N ALA A 60 8.31 -2.05 -1.37
CA ALA A 60 7.40 -1.26 -0.56
C ALA A 60 6.37 -0.52 -1.44
N ALA A 61 6.81 0.05 -2.58
CA ALA A 61 5.93 0.77 -3.50
C ALA A 61 4.92 -0.16 -4.19
N ILE A 62 5.35 -1.36 -4.55
CA ILE A 62 4.47 -2.42 -5.11
C ILE A 62 3.44 -2.87 -4.07
N THR A 63 3.84 -2.96 -2.80
CA THR A 63 2.95 -3.31 -1.68
C THR A 63 1.86 -2.26 -1.52
N ILE A 64 2.20 -0.96 -1.59
CA ILE A 64 1.23 0.17 -1.56
C ILE A 64 0.17 0.01 -2.64
N ILE A 65 0.57 -0.19 -3.91
CA ILE A 65 -0.37 -0.36 -5.02
C ILE A 65 -1.32 -1.54 -4.77
N THR A 66 -0.76 -2.66 -4.31
CA THR A 66 -1.51 -3.89 -4.10
C THR A 66 -2.53 -3.73 -2.97
N ALA A 67 -2.14 -3.07 -1.88
CA ALA A 67 -3.01 -2.75 -0.75
C ALA A 67 -4.16 -1.84 -1.19
N VAL A 68 -3.87 -0.73 -1.86
CA VAL A 68 -4.89 0.22 -2.37
C VAL A 68 -5.89 -0.48 -3.30
N LYS A 69 -5.39 -1.28 -4.26
CA LYS A 69 -6.24 -2.07 -5.15
C LYS A 69 -7.17 -3.00 -4.39
N LYS A 70 -6.68 -3.66 -3.33
CA LYS A 70 -7.48 -4.55 -2.49
C LYS A 70 -8.49 -3.79 -1.63
N PHE A 71 -8.20 -2.58 -1.15
CA PHE A 71 -9.17 -1.76 -0.39
C PHE A 71 -10.35 -1.36 -1.26
N ILE A 72 -10.05 -0.91 -2.48
CA ILE A 72 -11.06 -0.58 -3.49
C ILE A 72 -11.89 -1.82 -3.84
N GLY A 73 -11.24 -2.94 -4.16
CA GLY A 73 -11.91 -4.18 -4.54
C GLY A 73 -12.77 -4.79 -3.43
N ASN A 74 -12.33 -4.70 -2.16
CA ASN A 74 -13.12 -5.12 -1.01
C ASN A 74 -14.31 -4.20 -0.81
N THR A 75 -14.16 -2.89 -1.09
CA THR A 75 -15.28 -1.98 -1.02
C THR A 75 -16.38 -2.32 -1.99
N SER A 76 -16.03 -2.54 -3.26
CA SER A 76 -17.02 -2.90 -4.28
C SER A 76 -17.78 -4.19 -3.96
N LYS A 77 -17.24 -5.07 -3.12
CA LYS A 77 -17.88 -6.33 -2.71
C LYS A 77 -18.84 -6.15 -1.52
N THR A 78 -18.49 -5.35 -0.52
CA THR A 78 -19.29 -5.20 0.70
C THR A 78 -20.34 -4.09 0.63
N MET A 79 -20.33 -3.23 -0.40
CA MET A 79 -21.46 -2.30 -0.69
C MET A 79 -22.80 -3.02 -0.92
N PHE A 80 -22.79 -4.35 -1.09
CA PHE A 80 -23.99 -5.17 -1.19
C PHE A 80 -24.51 -5.69 0.17
N ASP A 81 -23.78 -5.56 1.27
CA ASP A 81 -24.08 -6.33 2.50
C ASP A 81 -24.23 -5.56 3.82
N SER A 82 -23.87 -4.27 3.94
CA SER A 82 -24.26 -3.38 5.09
C SER A 82 -23.52 -2.03 5.04
N ASN A 83 -24.01 -1.06 5.83
CA ASN A 83 -23.57 0.35 6.01
C ASN A 83 -22.08 0.61 6.40
N LEU A 84 -21.15 -0.29 6.10
CA LEU A 84 -19.72 -0.08 6.30
C LEU A 84 -19.10 0.51 5.02
N GLU A 85 -18.54 1.71 5.11
CA GLU A 85 -17.63 2.20 4.06
C GLU A 85 -16.27 1.50 4.24
N PRO A 86 -15.93 0.50 3.41
CA PRO A 86 -14.81 -0.44 3.61
C PRO A 86 -13.46 0.20 3.32
N TYR A 87 -13.49 1.38 2.72
CA TYR A 87 -12.37 2.29 2.62
C TYR A 87 -12.88 3.69 2.91
N ALA A 88 -12.89 4.08 4.19
CA ALA A 88 -13.45 5.34 4.67
C ALA A 88 -12.87 6.57 3.96
N VAL A 89 -13.70 7.57 3.65
CA VAL A 89 -13.29 8.83 2.96
C VAL A 89 -12.03 9.43 3.58
N GLU A 90 -11.98 9.53 4.90
CA GLU A 90 -10.87 10.13 5.65
C GLU A 90 -9.53 9.41 5.38
N MET A 91 -9.56 8.08 5.35
CA MET A 91 -8.38 7.27 5.03
C MET A 91 -7.96 7.43 3.56
N ARG A 92 -8.91 7.59 2.63
CA ARG A 92 -8.60 7.84 1.22
C ARG A 92 -7.92 9.18 1.03
N LEU A 93 -8.47 10.24 1.62
CA LEU A 93 -7.89 11.59 1.57
C LEU A 93 -6.49 11.60 2.16
N HIS A 94 -6.29 10.95 3.32
CA HIS A 94 -4.97 10.79 3.92
C HIS A 94 -3.96 10.11 2.97
N HIS A 95 -4.35 9.01 2.33
CA HIS A 95 -3.47 8.33 1.37
C HIS A 95 -3.22 9.17 0.10
N VAL A 96 -4.19 9.94 -0.38
CA VAL A 96 -3.99 10.89 -1.48
C VAL A 96 -2.93 11.91 -1.12
N ASP A 97 -3.03 12.54 0.06
CA ASP A 97 -2.06 13.52 0.53
C ASP A 97 -0.65 12.92 0.64
N LEU A 98 -0.53 11.72 1.22
CA LEU A 98 0.74 11.00 1.31
C LEU A 98 1.34 10.74 -0.07
N PHE A 99 0.54 10.27 -1.03
CA PHE A 99 1.03 9.96 -2.38
C PHE A 99 1.44 11.21 -3.14
N VAL A 100 0.70 12.32 -3.00
CA VAL A 100 1.09 13.62 -3.57
C VAL A 100 2.42 14.09 -2.97
N GLN A 101 2.59 14.01 -1.65
CA GLN A 101 3.86 14.34 -0.99
C GLN A 101 5.01 13.46 -1.48
N MET A 102 4.78 12.16 -1.65
CA MET A 102 5.78 11.23 -2.19
C MET A 102 6.29 11.64 -3.57
N LEU A 103 5.42 12.14 -4.45
CA LEU A 103 5.81 12.58 -5.79
C LEU A 103 6.71 13.84 -5.80
N THR A 104 6.77 14.57 -4.69
CA THR A 104 7.70 15.70 -4.52
C THR A 104 9.09 15.28 -4.04
N LYS A 105 9.25 14.04 -3.56
CA LYS A 105 10.51 13.54 -3.03
C LYS A 105 11.49 13.12 -4.12
N GLN A 106 12.78 13.11 -3.79
CA GLN A 106 13.82 12.54 -4.64
C GLN A 106 13.83 11.00 -4.54
N ILE A 107 12.94 10.37 -5.29
CA ILE A 107 12.78 8.91 -5.39
C ILE A 107 12.95 8.44 -6.84
N SER A 108 13.20 7.15 -7.04
CA SER A 108 13.38 6.59 -8.39
C SER A 108 12.11 6.72 -9.23
N ASP A 109 12.24 6.84 -10.56
CA ASP A 109 11.08 6.99 -11.44
C ASP A 109 10.17 5.77 -11.41
N LYS A 110 10.72 4.57 -11.18
CA LYS A 110 9.93 3.35 -11.00
C LYS A 110 9.01 3.45 -9.77
N ILE A 111 9.52 3.98 -8.67
CA ILE A 111 8.71 4.24 -7.47
C ILE A 111 7.68 5.33 -7.75
N LYS A 112 8.04 6.43 -8.43
CA LYS A 112 7.07 7.47 -8.84
C LYS A 112 5.92 6.89 -9.64
N VAL A 113 6.21 6.04 -10.63
CA VAL A 113 5.19 5.35 -11.44
C VAL A 113 4.27 4.51 -10.54
N SER A 114 4.84 3.77 -9.59
CA SER A 114 4.05 2.97 -8.65
C SER A 114 3.13 3.83 -7.77
N ILE A 115 3.63 4.93 -7.23
CA ILE A 115 2.84 5.88 -6.43
C ILE A 115 1.76 6.56 -7.28
N GLN A 116 2.07 6.94 -8.52
CA GLN A 116 1.09 7.49 -9.47
C GLN A 116 -0.03 6.50 -9.78
N GLN A 117 0.28 5.21 -9.95
CA GLN A 117 -0.72 4.18 -10.17
C GLN A 117 -1.64 4.02 -8.96
N ALA A 118 -1.09 4.02 -7.74
CA ALA A 118 -1.90 3.96 -6.52
C ALA A 118 -2.82 5.19 -6.40
N LEU A 119 -2.30 6.39 -6.67
CA LEU A 119 -3.08 7.63 -6.67
C LEU A 119 -4.20 7.61 -7.73
N GLN A 120 -3.90 7.16 -8.94
CA GLN A 120 -4.90 7.03 -10.02
C GLN A 120 -6.02 6.07 -9.64
N GLN A 121 -5.72 4.98 -8.94
CA GLN A 121 -6.74 4.04 -8.45
C GLN A 121 -7.68 4.71 -7.45
N LEU A 122 -7.16 5.53 -6.53
CA LEU A 122 -7.98 6.30 -5.57
C LEU A 122 -8.88 7.30 -6.29
N VAL A 123 -8.31 8.12 -7.18
CA VAL A 123 -9.05 9.15 -7.92
C VAL A 123 -10.13 8.51 -8.81
N TYR A 124 -9.84 7.38 -9.46
CA TYR A 124 -10.83 6.66 -10.26
C TYR A 124 -11.98 6.12 -9.40
N TYR A 125 -11.65 5.52 -8.26
CA TYR A 125 -12.65 5.01 -7.34
C TYR A 125 -13.59 6.11 -6.81
N ASP A 126 -13.06 7.29 -6.46
CA ASP A 126 -13.88 8.42 -6.00
C ASP A 126 -14.76 9.01 -7.11
N LYS A 127 -14.39 8.88 -8.39
CA LYS A 127 -15.23 9.30 -9.53
C LYS A 127 -16.38 8.33 -9.85
N CYS A 128 -16.23 7.07 -9.47
CA CYS A 128 -17.19 6.00 -9.81
C CYS A 128 -18.12 5.60 -8.66
N LYS A 129 -17.93 6.17 -7.47
CA LYS A 129 -18.91 6.16 -6.37
C LYS A 129 -20.04 7.14 -6.67
#